data_AF-A0A1G9MWU5-F1
#
_entry.id   AF-A0A1G9MWU5-F1
#
_cell.length_a   1.000
_cell.length_b   1.000
_cell.length_c   1.000
_cell.angle_alpha   90.00
_cell.angle_beta   90.00
_cell.angle_gamma   90.00
#
_symmetry.space_group_name_H-M   'P 1'
#
loop_
_entity.id
_entity.type
_entity.pdbx_description
1 polymer ?
#
loop_
_entity_poly.entity_id
_entity_poly.type
_entity_poly.pdbx_seq_one_letter_code
_entity_poly.pdbx_strand_id
1 'polypeptide(L)'
;MTEQSLKEISNFIDEAKIYYLATVDGDQPKNRPLGGHHIYDGRLMFTIGDHKNVYKQMQENPKVEIVAFSKGKWLRYMTGFSAAIMHPM
;
A
#
# COMPACT_ATOMS: atom_id res chain seq x y z
N MET A 1 -10.49 8.34 -9.55
CA MET A 1 -10.00 7.03 -10.04
C MET A 1 -11.21 6.25 -10.52
N THR A 2 -11.17 5.63 -11.70
CA THR A 2 -12.29 4.78 -12.16
C THR A 2 -12.14 3.37 -11.60
N GLU A 3 -13.23 2.62 -11.42
CA GLU A 3 -13.16 1.22 -10.96
C GLU A 3 -12.25 0.36 -11.86
N GLN A 4 -12.31 0.60 -13.17
CA GLN A 4 -11.46 -0.04 -14.17
C GLN A 4 -9.96 0.14 -13.84
N SER A 5 -9.54 1.36 -13.50
CA SER A 5 -8.14 1.64 -13.17
C SER A 5 -7.67 1.01 -11.85
N LEU A 6 -8.56 0.83 -10.86
CA LEU A 6 -8.20 0.15 -9.61
C LEU A 6 -7.95 -1.34 -9.81
N LYS A 7 -8.78 -1.98 -10.65
CA LYS A 7 -8.63 -3.39 -11.00
C LYS A 7 -7.33 -3.63 -11.75
N GLU A 8 -6.93 -2.72 -12.65
CA GLU A 8 -5.65 -2.78 -13.36
C GLU A 8 -4.45 -2.69 -12.39
N ILE A 9 -4.51 -1.77 -11.42
CA ILE A 9 -3.49 -1.65 -10.38
C ILE A 9 -3.43 -2.93 -9.52
N SER A 10 -4.58 -3.44 -9.06
CA SER A 10 -4.65 -4.68 -8.28
C SER A 10 -4.03 -5.85 -9.04
N ASN A 11 -4.42 -6.04 -10.30
CA ASN A 11 -3.88 -7.12 -11.13
C ASN A 11 -2.37 -6.99 -11.34
N PHE A 12 -1.85 -5.76 -11.48
CA PHE A 12 -0.41 -5.54 -11.57
C PHE A 12 0.31 -5.95 -10.29
N ILE A 13 -0.25 -5.62 -9.12
CA ILE A 13 0.31 -6.02 -7.83
C ILE A 13 0.27 -7.55 -7.66
N ASP A 14 -0.84 -8.19 -8.04
CA ASP A 14 -0.98 -9.65 -8.06
C ASP A 14 0.06 -10.34 -8.95
N GLU A 15 0.43 -9.71 -10.06
CA GLU A 15 1.48 -10.20 -10.97
C GLU A 15 2.88 -9.98 -10.39
N ALA A 16 3.13 -8.81 -9.79
CA ALA A 16 4.40 -8.45 -9.16
C ALA A 16 4.70 -9.29 -7.90
N LYS A 17 3.66 -9.82 -7.24
CA LYS A 17 3.68 -10.57 -5.96
C LYS A 17 4.15 -9.79 -4.74
N ILE A 18 5.10 -8.87 -4.93
CA ILE A 18 5.64 -8.01 -3.90
C ILE A 18 5.60 -6.58 -4.41
N TYR A 19 5.11 -5.68 -3.57
CA TYR A 19 5.27 -4.25 -3.71
C TYR A 19 6.03 -3.70 -2.49
N TYR A 20 6.69 -2.56 -2.67
CA TYR A 20 7.43 -1.89 -1.62
C TYR A 20 6.66 -0.66 -1.18
N LEU A 21 6.24 -0.64 0.09
CA LEU A 21 5.64 0.52 0.74
C LEU A 21 6.75 1.45 1.26
N ALA A 22 6.79 2.65 0.71
CA ALA A 22 7.63 3.74 1.16
C ALA A 22 6.92 4.56 2.24
N THR A 23 7.62 4.80 3.35
CA THR A 23 7.18 5.65 4.47
C THR A 23 8.37 6.45 5.01
N VAL A 24 8.11 7.34 5.95
CA VAL A 24 9.14 8.11 6.65
C VAL A 24 9.03 7.86 8.16
N ASP A 25 10.19 7.69 8.81
CA ASP A 25 10.35 7.54 10.27
C ASP A 25 11.19 8.71 10.77
N GLY A 26 10.54 9.79 11.21
CA GLY A 26 11.21 11.08 11.45
C GLY A 26 11.75 11.68 10.15
N ASP A 27 13.07 11.64 9.97
CA ASP A 27 13.79 12.06 8.75
C ASP A 27 14.31 10.87 7.92
N GLN A 28 14.16 9.64 8.42
CA GLN A 28 14.71 8.44 7.80
C GLN A 28 13.69 7.78 6.85
N PRO A 29 13.95 7.69 5.54
CA PRO A 29 13.11 6.91 4.63
C PRO A 29 13.18 5.41 4.95
N LYS A 30 12.03 4.73 4.80
CA LYS A 30 11.89 3.27 4.98
C LYS A 30 11.14 2.68 3.79
N ASN A 31 11.60 1.52 3.30
CA ASN A 31 10.88 0.68 2.33
C ASN A 31 10.52 -0.65 2.97
N ARG A 32 9.31 -1.15 2.69
CA ARG A 32 8.82 -2.42 3.26
C ARG A 32 8.22 -3.31 2.18
N PRO A 33 8.75 -4.53 1.97
CA PRO A 33 8.11 -5.49 1.08
C PRO A 33 6.80 -5.98 1.70
N LEU A 34 5.72 -5.89 0.94
CA LEU A 34 4.38 -6.36 1.27
C LEU A 34 3.81 -7.13 0.06
N GLY A 35 2.82 -8.00 0.32
CA GLY A 35 2.13 -8.76 -0.74
C GLY A 35 0.61 -8.79 -0.61
N GLY A 36 0.04 -8.35 0.51
CA GLY A 36 -1.41 -8.32 0.71
C GLY A 36 -2.01 -6.98 0.29
N HIS A 37 -3.03 -7.02 -0.57
CA HIS A 37 -3.87 -5.88 -0.93
C HIS A 37 -5.31 -6.34 -1.20
N HIS A 38 -6.26 -5.43 -1.03
CA HIS A 38 -7.68 -5.67 -1.32
C HIS A 38 -8.32 -4.41 -1.88
N ILE A 39 -9.28 -4.56 -2.78
CA ILE A 39 -10.17 -3.47 -3.15
C ILE A 39 -11.40 -3.54 -2.25
N TYR A 40 -11.69 -2.46 -1.53
CA TYR A 40 -12.86 -2.33 -0.67
C TYR A 40 -13.41 -0.91 -0.77
N ASP A 41 -14.72 -0.76 -0.92
CA ASP A 41 -15.41 0.54 -1.05
C ASP A 41 -14.76 1.51 -2.05
N GLY A 42 -14.40 0.99 -3.24
CA GLY A 42 -13.76 1.78 -4.30
C GLY A 42 -12.34 2.27 -3.95
N ARG A 43 -11.67 1.65 -2.95
CA ARG A 43 -10.31 1.99 -2.52
C ARG A 43 -9.40 0.77 -2.55
N LEU A 44 -8.16 0.98 -2.94
CA LEU A 44 -7.10 0.00 -2.79
C LEU A 44 -6.55 0.07 -1.36
N MET A 45 -6.72 -1.01 -0.60
CA MET A 45 -6.28 -1.16 0.77
C MET A 45 -5.09 -2.10 0.84
N PHE A 46 -4.17 -1.80 1.75
CA PHE A 46 -2.99 -2.60 2.07
C PHE A 46 -3.05 -3.03 3.52
N THR A 47 -2.75 -4.30 3.80
CA THR A 47 -2.87 -4.82 5.16
C THR A 47 -1.53 -4.73 5.88
N ILE A 48 -1.54 -4.12 7.06
CA ILE A 48 -0.37 -3.98 7.92
C ILE A 48 -0.81 -4.16 9.37
N GLY A 49 0.02 -4.84 10.16
CA GLY A 49 -0.27 -5.04 11.58
C GLY A 49 -0.20 -3.73 12.34
N ASP A 50 -1.24 -3.43 13.10
CA ASP A 50 -1.36 -2.24 13.97
C ASP A 50 -0.27 -2.15 15.05
N HIS A 51 0.20 -3.29 15.55
CA HIS A 51 1.30 -3.41 16.49
C HIS A 51 2.68 -3.11 15.88
N LYS A 52 2.79 -3.00 14.55
CA LYS A 52 4.07 -2.78 13.86
C LYS A 52 4.41 -1.29 13.80
N ASN A 53 5.70 -0.96 13.86
CA ASN A 53 6.15 0.44 13.82
C ASN A 53 5.68 1.20 12.56
N VAL A 54 5.52 0.50 11.42
CA VAL A 54 4.94 1.07 10.19
C VAL A 54 3.57 1.70 10.41
N TYR A 55 2.73 1.10 11.25
CA TYR A 55 1.40 1.63 11.53
C TYR A 55 1.51 2.99 12.21
N LYS A 56 2.35 3.12 13.25
CA LYS A 56 2.60 4.39 13.93
C LYS A 56 3.15 5.45 12.98
N GLN A 57 4.13 5.10 12.15
CA GLN A 57 4.73 6.02 11.19
C GLN A 57 3.72 6.58 10.18
N MET A 58 2.81 5.74 9.69
CA MET A 58 1.77 6.18 8.76
C MET A 58 0.65 6.98 9.44
N GLN A 59 0.42 6.79 10.75
CA GLN A 59 -0.48 7.65 11.53
C GLN A 59 0.11 9.06 11.68
N GLU A 60 1.43 9.15 11.90
CA GLU A 60 2.15 10.43 12.01
C GLU A 60 2.29 11.13 10.66
N ASN A 61 2.64 10.38 9.61
CA ASN A 61 2.76 10.87 8.24
C ASN A 61 2.01 9.96 7.26
N PRO A 62 0.79 10.33 6.84
CA PRO A 62 -0.02 9.50 5.96
C PRO A 62 0.41 9.55 4.50
N LYS A 63 1.45 10.31 4.14
CA LYS A 63 1.95 10.39 2.77
C LYS A 63 2.82 9.16 2.48
N VAL A 64 2.29 8.25 1.69
CA VAL A 64 2.97 7.01 1.33
C VAL A 64 2.95 6.77 -0.18
N GLU A 65 3.92 6.01 -0.67
CA GLU A 65 3.99 5.54 -2.06
C GLU A 65 4.22 4.05 -2.06
N ILE A 66 3.62 3.34 -3.01
CA ILE A 66 4.02 1.98 -3.34
C ILE A 66 4.74 1.93 -4.67
N VAL A 67 5.73 1.05 -4.77
CA VAL A 67 6.36 0.67 -6.04
C VAL A 67 6.30 -0.84 -6.23
N ALA A 68 5.95 -1.28 -7.42
CA ALA A 68 5.99 -2.68 -7.81
C ALA A 68 6.64 -2.82 -9.19
N PHE A 69 7.29 -3.96 -9.42
CA PHE A 69 7.91 -4.30 -10.69
C PHE A 69 7.37 -5.62 -11.18
N SER A 70 6.90 -5.65 -12.42
CA SER A 70 6.44 -6.86 -13.07
C SER A 70 6.77 -6.82 -14.57
N LYS A 71 7.37 -7.89 -15.08
CA LYS A 71 7.63 -8.11 -16.52
C LYS A 71 8.22 -6.90 -17.26
N GLY A 72 9.22 -6.25 -16.69
CA GLY A 72 9.89 -5.09 -17.31
C GLY A 72 9.13 -3.77 -17.20
N LYS A 73 8.02 -3.72 -16.45
CA LYS A 73 7.22 -2.53 -16.21
C LYS A 73 7.24 -2.14 -14.74
N TRP A 74 7.06 -0.84 -14.49
CA TRP A 74 6.99 -0.24 -13.16
C TRP A 74 5.60 0.28 -12.88
N LEU A 75 5.11 -0.02 -11.68
CA LEU A 75 3.96 0.65 -11.07
C LEU A 75 4.49 1.56 -9.96
N ARG A 76 4.08 2.84 -10.00
CA ARG A 76 4.19 3.77 -8.86
C ARG A 76 2.81 4.27 -8.54
N TYR A 77 2.42 4.17 -7.29
CA TYR A 77 1.09 4.58 -6.85
C TYR A 77 1.20 5.32 -5.52
N MET A 78 0.85 6.62 -5.56
CA MET A 78 0.77 7.47 -4.38
C MET A 78 -0.63 7.38 -3.79
N THR A 79 -0.71 7.13 -2.49
CA THR A 79 -1.98 7.12 -1.77
C THR A 79 -1.84 7.86 -0.44
N GLY A 80 -2.94 8.47 0.00
CA GLY A 80 -3.06 8.94 1.37
C GLY A 80 -3.44 7.77 2.25
N PHE A 81 -2.66 7.51 3.30
CA PHE A 81 -3.02 6.48 4.27
C PHE A 81 -4.26 6.90 5.07
N SER A 82 -5.26 6.01 5.08
CA SER A 82 -6.41 6.08 5.99
C SER A 82 -6.54 4.72 6.65
N ALA A 83 -6.42 4.70 7.99
CA ALA A 83 -6.55 3.47 8.75
C ALA A 83 -8.03 3.08 8.88
N ALA A 84 -8.35 1.86 8.46
CA ALA A 84 -9.56 1.17 8.89
C ALA A 84 -9.10 -0.07 9.69
N ILE A 85 -9.41 -0.09 10.99
CA ILE A 85 -9.16 -1.27 11.83
C ILE A 85 -10.29 -2.26 11.54
N MET A 86 -10.03 -3.23 10.66
CA MET A 86 -10.96 -4.32 10.44
C MET A 86 -10.95 -5.21 11.68
N HIS A 87 -12.01 -5.11 12.48
CA HIS A 87 -12.24 -6.05 13.57
C HIS A 87 -12.72 -7.37 12.94
N PRO A 88 -12.20 -8.54 13.38
CA PRO A 88 -12.80 -9.81 13.00
C PRO A 88 -14.26 -9.79 13.47
N MET A 89 -15.18 -10.15 12.56
CA MET A 89 -16.58 -10.41 12.90
C MET A 89 -16.71 -11.62 13.81
#